data_AF-A6EWW8-F1
#
_entry.id   AF-A6EWW8-F1
#
_cell.length_a   1.000
_cell.length_b   1.000
_cell.length_c   1.000
_cell.angle_alpha   90.00
_cell.angle_beta   90.00
_cell.angle_gamma   90.00
#
_symmetry.space_group_name_H-M   'P 1'
#
loop_
_entity.id
_entity.type
_entity.pdbx_description
1 polymer ?
#
loop_
_entity_poly.entity_id
_entity_poly.type
_entity_poly.pdbx_seq_one_letter_code
_entity_poly.pdbx_strand_id
1 'polypeptide(L)'
;MGMETPIPSLEASKARLDDLKGTKGRLSRLVGEARKDGNSADELIAELQQVSGEIKRLQKQVKKQLNGAQTQEKWAPQPITIPPAIGNTTTAQAVVVEPCPDSDLHHADAYVARHPAASVWHRPGVSSFIRRTYGHDTRYLCAYDYAGGIVGVLPLVQLNSRLFGNFLVSMPYFNYGGVLADHPDIAKKLIGEGEKARQQLGAGHLEMRFCQDNELGLPQRKDKVTFWLPLPPKPEDLWDSFQPKLRAQIRRGEREMDGFTIGGSELLDEFYRVFAINMRDLGTPVYGKDFFRNLLDSLDGQAWLVIARIEGRAVGCAFLTGYKGRMEIPWASTLRRYNHTSINMIMYWKALEFAIQQGYDVFDFGRCSHDAGTYRFKQQWGAQPLTLHWDYLLPEGEALPALNPNNPKFRLLIAVWQRLPVWVTRLLGPHIVKALP
;
A
#
# COMPACT_ATOMS: atom_id res chain seq x y z
N MET A 1 -3.31 48.48 37.56
CA MET A 1 -2.31 47.40 37.49
C MET A 1 -3.00 46.10 37.86
N GLY A 2 -3.41 45.30 36.89
CA GLY A 2 -3.96 43.97 37.16
C GLY A 2 -2.83 43.05 37.58
N MET A 3 -2.85 42.57 38.83
CA MET A 3 -1.93 41.52 39.29
C MET A 3 -2.24 40.23 38.53
N GLU A 4 -1.42 39.90 37.54
CA GLU A 4 -1.41 38.55 36.96
C GLU A 4 -1.02 37.57 38.06
N THR A 5 -1.94 36.69 38.42
CA THR A 5 -1.71 35.62 39.38
C THR A 5 -0.72 34.63 38.74
N PRO A 6 0.41 34.29 39.40
CA PRO A 6 1.41 33.42 38.80
C PRO A 6 0.80 32.06 38.46
N ILE A 7 0.94 31.65 37.20
CA ILE A 7 0.45 30.36 36.73
C ILE A 7 1.28 29.25 37.40
N PRO A 8 0.69 28.35 38.20
CA PRO A 8 1.43 27.29 38.87
C PRO A 8 2.11 26.35 37.87
N SER A 9 3.27 25.81 38.25
CA SER A 9 4.05 24.87 37.44
C SER A 9 3.22 23.62 37.09
N LEU A 10 3.59 22.92 36.01
CA LEU A 10 2.90 21.71 35.58
C LEU A 10 2.90 20.62 36.67
N GLU A 11 4.02 20.46 37.39
CA GLU A 11 4.12 19.53 38.52
C GLU A 11 3.22 19.94 39.68
N ALA A 12 3.20 21.22 40.05
CA ALA A 12 2.30 21.73 41.09
C ALA A 12 0.82 21.53 40.72
N SER A 13 0.48 21.72 39.44
CA SER A 13 -0.87 21.50 38.91
C SER A 13 -1.24 20.01 38.91
N LYS A 14 -0.31 19.09 38.61
CA LYS A 14 -0.55 17.64 38.71
C LYS A 14 -0.73 17.19 40.16
N ALA A 15 0.14 17.63 41.07
CA ALA A 15 0.06 17.30 42.49
C ALA A 15 -1.27 17.77 43.10
N ARG A 16 -1.70 19.00 42.78
CA ARG A 16 -3.00 19.54 43.22
C ARG A 16 -4.18 18.75 42.65
N LEU A 17 -4.07 18.26 41.41
CA LEU A 17 -5.12 17.44 40.81
C LEU A 17 -5.32 16.13 41.58
N ASP A 18 -4.23 15.48 42.00
CA ASP A 18 -4.30 14.22 42.73
C ASP A 18 -4.81 14.41 44.16
N ASP A 19 -4.42 15.49 44.83
CA ASP A 19 -4.98 15.92 46.12
C ASP A 19 -6.51 16.15 46.04
N LEU A 20 -6.98 16.88 45.02
CA LEU A 20 -8.40 17.12 44.79
C LEU A 20 -9.17 15.83 44.48
N LYS A 21 -8.60 14.88 43.73
CA LYS A 21 -9.23 13.55 43.52
C LYS A 21 -9.34 12.77 44.83
N GLY A 22 -8.31 12.82 45.68
CA GLY A 22 -8.35 12.23 47.02
C GLY A 22 -9.46 12.83 47.87
N THR A 23 -9.55 14.17 47.88
CA THR A 23 -10.59 14.92 48.60
C THR A 23 -12.00 14.62 48.07
N LYS A 24 -12.18 14.56 46.74
CA LYS A 24 -13.43 14.14 46.12
C LYS A 24 -13.86 12.74 46.56
N GLY A 25 -12.90 11.80 46.60
CA GLY A 25 -13.15 10.43 47.05
C GLY A 25 -13.61 10.35 48.51
N ARG A 26 -13.00 11.15 49.39
CA ARG A 26 -13.39 11.27 50.80
C ARG A 26 -14.78 11.90 50.97
N LEU A 27 -15.04 13.04 50.31
CA LEU A 27 -16.35 13.72 50.36
C LEU A 27 -17.47 12.81 49.85
N SER A 28 -17.22 12.04 48.78
CA SER A 28 -18.20 11.08 48.26
C SER A 28 -18.57 9.97 49.26
N ARG A 29 -17.63 9.56 50.14
CA ARG A 29 -17.92 8.58 51.21
C ARG A 29 -18.73 9.21 52.33
N LEU A 30 -18.34 10.41 52.78
CA LEU A 30 -19.05 11.17 53.82
C LEU A 30 -20.50 11.50 53.42
N VAL A 31 -20.74 11.84 52.14
CA VAL A 31 -22.11 12.00 51.61
C VAL A 31 -22.90 10.69 51.69
N GLY A 32 -22.25 9.55 51.42
CA GLY A 32 -22.87 8.23 51.53
C GLY A 32 -23.21 7.85 52.96
N GLU A 33 -22.33 8.14 53.91
CA GLU A 33 -22.52 7.91 55.35
C GLU A 33 -23.63 8.81 55.93
N ALA A 34 -23.59 10.11 55.65
CA ALA A 34 -24.63 11.06 56.11
C ALA A 34 -26.04 10.66 55.64
N ARG A 35 -26.16 10.21 54.39
CA ARG A 35 -27.44 9.70 53.84
C ARG A 35 -27.89 8.40 54.49
N LYS A 36 -26.96 7.55 54.89
CA LYS A 36 -27.25 6.26 55.54
C LYS A 36 -27.72 6.47 56.98
N ASP A 37 -27.19 7.50 57.65
CA ASP A 37 -27.50 7.84 59.04
C ASP A 37 -28.72 8.77 59.17
N GLY A 38 -29.38 9.13 58.07
CA GLY A 38 -30.57 9.99 58.04
C GLY A 38 -30.30 11.49 58.25
N ASN A 39 -29.03 11.90 58.20
CA ASN A 39 -28.60 13.30 58.35
C ASN A 39 -28.65 14.05 57.01
N SER A 40 -28.80 15.38 57.04
CA SER A 40 -28.66 16.20 55.84
C SER A 40 -27.22 16.11 55.30
N ALA A 41 -27.10 15.92 53.99
CA ALA A 41 -25.83 15.87 53.27
C ALA A 41 -25.63 17.09 52.36
N ASP A 42 -26.47 18.13 52.49
CA ASP A 42 -26.57 19.21 51.51
C ASP A 42 -25.27 20.04 51.42
N GLU A 43 -24.63 20.31 52.56
CA GLU A 43 -23.33 21.01 52.61
C GLU A 43 -22.21 20.17 51.98
N LEU A 44 -22.16 18.86 52.29
CA LEU A 44 -21.18 17.93 51.72
C LEU A 44 -21.35 17.77 50.20
N ILE A 45 -22.59 17.83 49.71
CA ILE A 45 -22.90 17.81 48.27
C ILE A 45 -22.42 19.10 47.59
N ALA A 46 -22.65 20.26 48.22
CA ALA A 46 -22.18 21.54 47.70
C ALA A 46 -20.64 21.58 47.60
N GLU A 47 -19.95 21.10 48.64
CA GLU A 47 -18.48 21.02 48.65
C GLU A 47 -17.96 20.03 47.59
N LEU A 48 -18.61 18.87 47.43
CA LEU A 48 -18.28 17.88 46.39
C LEU A 48 -18.44 18.46 44.97
N GLN A 49 -19.46 19.29 44.75
CA GLN A 49 -19.67 19.99 43.48
C GLN A 49 -18.57 21.02 43.22
N GLN A 50 -18.16 21.78 44.24
CA GLN A 50 -17.07 22.75 44.14
C GLN A 50 -15.74 22.07 43.79
N VAL A 51 -15.37 21.00 44.52
CA VAL A 51 -14.15 20.20 44.25
C VAL A 51 -14.19 19.59 42.85
N SER A 52 -15.36 19.08 42.43
CA SER A 52 -15.53 18.55 41.07
C SER A 52 -15.38 19.63 39.99
N GLY A 53 -15.83 20.86 40.26
CA GLY A 53 -15.63 22.02 39.39
C GLY A 53 -14.16 22.42 39.28
N GLU A 54 -13.44 22.44 40.41
CA GLU A 54 -12.01 22.73 40.46
C GLU A 54 -11.19 21.68 39.70
N ILE A 55 -11.48 20.39 39.88
CA ILE A 55 -10.86 19.30 39.09
C ILE A 55 -11.04 19.54 37.60
N LYS A 56 -12.25 19.86 37.13
CA LYS A 56 -12.51 20.11 35.70
C LYS A 56 -11.69 21.30 35.18
N ARG A 57 -11.61 22.39 35.95
CA ARG A 57 -10.81 23.58 35.58
C ARG A 57 -9.33 23.25 35.52
N LEU A 58 -8.80 22.59 36.54
CA LEU A 58 -7.39 22.23 36.64
C LEU A 58 -6.98 21.23 35.56
N GLN A 59 -7.83 20.24 35.23
CA GLN A 59 -7.62 19.32 34.11
C GLN A 59 -7.53 20.07 32.77
N LYS A 60 -8.39 21.07 32.56
CA LYS A 60 -8.35 21.91 31.36
C LYS A 60 -7.06 22.73 31.29
N GLN A 61 -6.59 23.25 32.42
CA GLN A 61 -5.35 24.03 32.52
C GLN A 61 -4.10 23.16 32.31
N VAL A 62 -4.02 22.00 32.95
CA VAL A 62 -2.93 21.01 32.75
C VAL A 62 -2.89 20.57 31.29
N LYS A 63 -4.06 20.29 30.68
CA LYS A 63 -4.14 19.97 29.24
C LYS A 63 -3.63 21.12 28.38
N LYS A 64 -3.97 22.38 28.72
CA LYS A 64 -3.48 23.58 28.00
C LYS A 64 -1.96 23.75 28.16
N GLN A 65 -1.40 23.52 29.34
CA GLN A 65 0.04 23.60 29.60
C GLN A 65 0.82 22.48 28.88
N LEU A 66 0.31 21.25 28.92
CA LEU A 66 0.88 20.11 28.18
C LEU A 66 0.87 20.36 26.66
N ASN A 67 -0.25 20.89 26.14
CA ASN A 67 -0.38 21.23 24.73
C ASN A 67 0.47 22.46 24.34
N GLY A 68 0.63 23.43 25.25
CA GLY A 68 1.44 24.64 25.02
C GLY A 68 2.96 24.40 25.08
N ALA A 69 3.40 23.33 25.75
CA ALA A 69 4.78 22.86 25.71
C ALA A 69 5.08 21.94 24.49
N GLN A 70 4.03 21.50 23.77
CA GLN A 70 4.10 20.67 22.57
C GLN A 70 3.88 21.50 21.28
N THR A 71 4.47 22.68 21.17
CA THR A 71 4.63 23.40 19.89
C THR A 71 5.78 22.81 19.06
N GLN A 72 5.94 21.49 19.06
CA GLN A 72 6.58 20.81 17.94
C GLN A 72 5.50 20.69 16.87
N GLU A 73 5.74 21.27 15.69
CA GLU A 73 4.86 21.05 14.54
C GLU A 73 4.70 19.56 14.35
N LYS A 74 3.48 19.08 14.61
CA LYS A 74 3.15 17.68 14.45
C LYS A 74 3.36 17.33 12.99
N TRP A 75 4.23 16.36 12.72
CA TRP A 75 4.49 15.94 11.35
C TRP A 75 3.18 15.58 10.64
N ALA A 76 3.06 16.04 9.41
CA ALA A 76 1.95 15.75 8.52
C ALA A 76 2.48 15.34 7.15
N PRO A 77 1.82 14.39 6.48
CA PRO A 77 2.24 13.93 5.16
C PRO A 77 2.16 15.07 4.15
N GLN A 78 3.28 15.35 3.49
CA GLN A 78 3.36 16.36 2.43
C GLN A 78 2.62 15.89 1.16
N PRO A 79 2.15 16.79 0.29
CA PRO A 79 1.60 16.40 -1.00
C PRO A 79 2.62 15.58 -1.81
N ILE A 80 2.14 14.51 -2.43
CA ILE A 80 2.98 13.67 -3.28
C ILE A 80 3.13 14.30 -4.65
N THR A 81 4.37 14.42 -5.12
CA THR A 81 4.68 14.73 -6.51
C THR A 81 5.06 13.44 -7.24
N ILE A 82 4.33 13.11 -8.31
CA ILE A 82 4.65 11.99 -9.18
C ILE A 82 5.47 12.54 -10.34
N PRO A 83 6.71 12.06 -10.57
CA PRO A 83 7.48 12.46 -11.74
C PRO A 83 6.80 11.96 -13.03
N PRO A 84 6.82 12.75 -14.12
CA PRO A 84 6.20 12.34 -15.36
C PRO A 84 6.92 11.14 -15.98
N ALA A 85 6.15 10.17 -16.47
CA ALA A 85 6.68 9.01 -17.18
C ALA A 85 7.28 9.40 -18.55
N ILE A 86 6.83 10.52 -19.08
CA ILE A 86 7.28 11.09 -20.35
C ILE A 86 7.91 12.45 -20.06
N GLY A 87 9.23 12.54 -20.22
CA GLY A 87 9.99 13.77 -20.09
C GLY A 87 9.68 14.77 -21.20
N ASN A 88 10.32 15.94 -21.09
CA ASN A 88 10.25 17.03 -22.06
C ASN A 88 11.66 17.43 -22.55
N THR A 89 12.61 16.50 -22.50
CA THR A 89 13.99 16.79 -22.92
C THR A 89 14.01 17.06 -24.41
N THR A 90 14.62 18.17 -24.83
CA THR A 90 14.73 18.54 -26.25
C THR A 90 15.46 17.46 -27.02
N THR A 91 14.72 16.66 -27.79
CA THR A 91 15.31 15.64 -28.68
C THR A 91 15.26 16.13 -30.12
N ALA A 92 16.39 16.60 -30.64
CA ALA A 92 16.52 17.02 -32.04
C ALA A 92 16.76 15.86 -33.02
N GLN A 93 16.74 14.60 -32.55
CA GLN A 93 17.30 13.47 -33.29
C GLN A 93 16.32 12.31 -33.43
N ALA A 94 16.37 11.68 -34.60
CA ALA A 94 15.60 10.49 -34.91
C ALA A 94 16.07 9.32 -34.03
N VAL A 95 15.14 8.72 -33.28
CA VAL A 95 15.36 7.45 -32.57
C VAL A 95 14.89 6.25 -33.39
N VAL A 96 15.54 5.11 -33.16
CA VAL A 96 15.12 3.77 -33.61
C VAL A 96 14.47 3.05 -32.44
N VAL A 97 13.38 2.32 -32.68
CA VAL A 97 12.71 1.52 -31.66
C VAL A 97 12.70 0.07 -32.10
N GLU A 98 13.17 -0.81 -31.22
CA GLU A 98 13.22 -2.25 -31.48
C GLU A 98 13.16 -3.06 -30.17
N PRO A 99 12.88 -4.37 -30.23
CA PRO A 99 13.05 -5.25 -29.08
C PRO A 99 14.49 -5.23 -28.59
N CYS A 100 14.67 -4.90 -27.31
CA CYS A 100 15.96 -4.85 -26.65
C CYS A 100 16.61 -6.25 -26.67
N PRO A 101 17.80 -6.40 -27.29
CA PRO A 101 18.53 -7.66 -27.26
C PRO A 101 19.04 -7.95 -25.84
N ASP A 102 19.25 -9.23 -25.52
CA ASP A 102 19.75 -9.65 -24.20
C ASP A 102 21.07 -8.96 -23.81
N SER A 103 21.92 -8.64 -24.79
CA SER A 103 23.16 -7.90 -24.58
C SER A 103 22.96 -6.49 -24.02
N ASP A 104 21.81 -5.88 -24.26
CA ASP A 104 21.52 -4.48 -23.91
C ASP A 104 20.64 -4.33 -22.67
N LEU A 105 20.16 -5.42 -22.08
CA LEU A 105 19.30 -5.36 -20.90
C LEU A 105 19.94 -4.63 -19.72
N HIS A 106 21.28 -4.68 -19.60
CA HIS A 106 22.00 -3.93 -18.57
C HIS A 106 21.99 -2.41 -18.83
N HIS A 107 22.07 -1.98 -20.10
CA HIS A 107 21.89 -0.58 -20.49
C HIS A 107 20.44 -0.12 -20.26
N ALA A 108 19.46 -0.99 -20.53
CA ALA A 108 18.06 -0.71 -20.25
C ALA A 108 17.79 -0.59 -18.74
N ASP A 109 18.37 -1.47 -17.92
CA ASP A 109 18.26 -1.37 -16.45
C ASP A 109 18.92 -0.08 -15.94
N ALA A 110 20.06 0.34 -16.52
CA ALA A 110 20.69 1.63 -16.21
C ALA A 110 19.81 2.83 -16.61
N TYR A 111 19.12 2.78 -17.76
CA TYR A 111 18.12 3.77 -18.15
C TYR A 111 16.97 3.86 -17.13
N VAL A 112 16.39 2.72 -16.77
CA VAL A 112 15.32 2.62 -15.77
C VAL A 112 15.79 3.12 -14.40
N ALA A 113 17.05 2.86 -14.04
CA ALA A 113 17.68 3.34 -12.82
C ALA A 113 17.90 4.87 -12.79
N ARG A 114 18.07 5.54 -13.95
CA ARG A 114 18.15 7.01 -14.02
C ARG A 114 16.79 7.72 -14.19
N HIS A 115 15.78 7.07 -14.77
CA HIS A 115 14.52 7.73 -15.09
C HIS A 115 13.67 8.04 -13.83
N PRO A 116 13.25 9.29 -13.57
CA PRO A 116 12.65 9.68 -12.28
C PRO A 116 11.30 9.01 -11.99
N ALA A 117 10.50 8.72 -13.02
CA ALA A 117 9.19 8.06 -12.87
C ALA A 117 9.27 6.52 -12.82
N ALA A 118 10.46 5.93 -12.89
CA ALA A 118 10.59 4.49 -12.92
C ALA A 118 10.13 3.82 -11.62
N SER A 119 9.40 2.73 -11.77
CA SER A 119 9.14 1.76 -10.71
C SER A 119 9.97 0.49 -10.90
N VAL A 120 10.06 -0.34 -9.86
CA VAL A 120 10.74 -1.65 -9.93
C VAL A 120 10.19 -2.53 -11.06
N TRP A 121 8.92 -2.36 -11.40
CA TRP A 121 8.22 -3.13 -12.44
C TRP A 121 8.69 -2.80 -13.86
N HIS A 122 9.38 -1.68 -14.09
CA HIS A 122 9.95 -1.37 -15.41
C HIS A 122 11.26 -2.11 -15.67
N ARG A 123 11.91 -2.69 -14.65
CA ARG A 123 13.23 -3.32 -14.82
C ARG A 123 13.13 -4.54 -15.74
N PRO A 124 14.07 -4.72 -16.70
CA PRO A 124 14.02 -5.87 -17.62
C PRO A 124 14.07 -7.24 -16.93
N GLY A 125 14.66 -7.30 -15.72
CA GLY A 125 14.63 -8.49 -14.87
C GLY A 125 13.21 -8.96 -14.54
N VAL A 126 12.25 -8.04 -14.36
CA VAL A 126 10.86 -8.40 -14.04
C VAL A 126 10.17 -9.02 -15.26
N SER A 127 10.40 -8.52 -16.47
CA SER A 127 9.92 -9.16 -17.70
C SER A 127 10.52 -10.57 -17.85
N SER A 128 11.82 -10.71 -17.60
CA SER A 128 12.51 -12.00 -17.64
C SER A 128 11.95 -12.99 -16.61
N PHE A 129 11.60 -12.52 -15.41
CA PHE A 129 10.93 -13.29 -14.37
C PHE A 129 9.57 -13.84 -14.84
N ILE A 130 8.75 -13.01 -15.50
CA ILE A 130 7.43 -13.42 -15.98
C ILE A 130 7.58 -14.53 -17.05
N ARG A 131 8.50 -14.34 -17.99
CA ARG A 131 8.84 -15.35 -19.01
C ARG A 131 9.26 -16.67 -18.36
N ARG A 132 10.21 -16.64 -17.41
CA ARG A 132 10.71 -17.83 -16.71
C ARG A 132 9.63 -18.54 -15.90
N THR A 133 8.73 -17.80 -15.26
CA THR A 133 7.74 -18.35 -14.33
C THR A 133 6.51 -18.89 -15.04
N TYR A 134 6.01 -18.21 -16.07
CA TYR A 134 4.75 -18.55 -16.73
C TYR A 134 4.87 -18.93 -18.20
N GLY A 135 6.05 -18.73 -18.81
CA GLY A 135 6.27 -19.00 -20.23
C GLY A 135 5.60 -17.98 -21.15
N HIS A 136 5.19 -16.82 -20.64
CA HIS A 136 4.58 -15.77 -21.45
C HIS A 136 5.62 -15.13 -22.36
N ASP A 137 5.19 -14.77 -23.57
CA ASP A 137 6.02 -14.04 -24.51
C ASP A 137 6.19 -12.60 -24.03
N THR A 138 7.44 -12.22 -23.78
CA THR A 138 7.81 -10.88 -23.34
C THR A 138 8.59 -10.16 -24.43
N ARG A 139 8.25 -8.90 -24.68
CA ARG A 139 8.94 -7.99 -25.58
C ARG A 139 9.31 -6.74 -24.81
N TYR A 140 10.58 -6.55 -24.55
CA TYR A 140 11.07 -5.34 -23.90
C TYR A 140 11.51 -4.36 -24.98
N LEU A 141 10.72 -3.33 -25.28
CA LEU A 141 11.07 -2.37 -26.33
C LEU A 141 12.02 -1.30 -25.78
N CYS A 142 13.05 -0.97 -26.54
CA CYS A 142 13.96 0.13 -26.27
C CYS A 142 13.96 1.13 -27.42
N ALA A 143 14.03 2.41 -27.08
CA ALA A 143 14.29 3.48 -28.02
C ALA A 143 15.76 3.90 -27.92
N TYR A 144 16.47 3.80 -29.03
CA TYR A 144 17.89 4.12 -29.15
C TYR A 144 18.08 5.46 -29.87
N ASP A 145 18.91 6.32 -29.31
CA ASP A 145 19.42 7.50 -30.01
C ASP A 145 20.53 7.11 -31.03
N TYR A 146 20.99 8.08 -31.81
CA TYR A 146 22.04 7.88 -32.82
C TYR A 146 23.41 7.46 -32.24
N ALA A 147 23.64 7.71 -30.96
CA ALA A 147 24.85 7.31 -30.25
C ALA A 147 24.72 5.90 -29.62
N GLY A 148 23.57 5.24 -29.81
CA GLY A 148 23.27 3.94 -29.22
C GLY A 148 22.78 4.01 -27.76
N GLY A 149 22.54 5.22 -27.24
CA GLY A 149 22.00 5.43 -25.90
C GLY A 149 20.50 5.11 -25.83
N ILE A 150 20.08 4.44 -24.76
CA ILE A 150 18.65 4.20 -24.52
C ILE A 150 18.01 5.47 -23.93
N VAL A 151 16.96 5.95 -24.59
CA VAL A 151 16.21 7.19 -24.28
C VAL A 151 14.72 6.94 -24.04
N GLY A 152 14.32 5.68 -23.99
CA GLY A 152 12.97 5.26 -23.64
C GLY A 152 12.83 3.74 -23.62
N VAL A 153 11.88 3.24 -22.83
CA VAL A 153 11.57 1.81 -22.70
C VAL A 153 10.07 1.58 -22.60
N LEU A 154 9.62 0.43 -23.10
CA LEU A 154 8.25 -0.07 -22.92
C LEU A 154 8.29 -1.59 -22.75
N PRO A 155 8.16 -2.13 -21.53
CA PRO A 155 7.98 -3.56 -21.36
C PRO A 155 6.60 -3.96 -21.87
N LEU A 156 6.51 -5.14 -22.50
CA LEU A 156 5.27 -5.73 -23.01
C LEU A 156 5.27 -7.23 -22.72
N VAL A 157 4.14 -7.74 -22.27
CA VAL A 157 3.90 -9.17 -22.02
C VAL A 157 2.61 -9.60 -22.69
N GLN A 158 2.68 -10.66 -23.48
CA GLN A 158 1.52 -11.25 -24.10
C GLN A 158 0.85 -12.25 -23.15
N LEU A 159 -0.41 -12.00 -22.82
CA LEU A 159 -1.27 -12.95 -22.13
C LEU A 159 -2.17 -13.61 -23.17
N ASN A 160 -1.83 -14.84 -23.56
CA ASN A 160 -2.58 -15.61 -24.56
C ASN A 160 -3.27 -16.80 -23.91
N SER A 161 -4.61 -16.79 -23.90
CA SER A 161 -5.43 -17.84 -23.33
C SER A 161 -6.70 -18.05 -24.14
N ARG A 162 -7.07 -19.32 -24.34
CA ARG A 162 -8.36 -19.68 -24.94
C ARG A 162 -9.56 -19.28 -24.09
N LEU A 163 -9.37 -19.16 -22.76
CA LEU A 163 -10.45 -18.83 -21.83
C LEU A 163 -10.63 -17.32 -21.67
N PHE A 164 -9.53 -16.57 -21.63
CA PHE A 164 -9.57 -15.14 -21.34
C PHE A 164 -9.38 -14.27 -22.56
N GLY A 165 -8.79 -14.78 -23.64
CA GLY A 165 -8.46 -14.02 -24.84
C GLY A 165 -6.94 -13.83 -24.98
N ASN A 166 -6.56 -12.99 -25.93
CA ASN A 166 -5.19 -12.68 -26.27
C ASN A 166 -4.97 -11.18 -26.13
N PHE A 167 -4.10 -10.76 -25.22
CA PHE A 167 -3.87 -9.36 -24.88
C PHE A 167 -2.39 -9.07 -24.72
N LEU A 168 -2.02 -7.82 -24.94
CA LEU A 168 -0.71 -7.30 -24.61
C LEU A 168 -0.85 -6.37 -23.40
N VAL A 169 -0.05 -6.57 -22.37
CA VAL A 169 -0.06 -5.74 -21.16
C VAL A 169 1.36 -5.33 -20.88
N SER A 170 1.57 -4.06 -20.56
CA SER A 170 2.90 -3.53 -20.27
C SER A 170 3.61 -4.36 -19.17
N MET A 171 2.99 -4.43 -17.98
CA MET A 171 3.41 -5.31 -16.89
C MET A 171 2.19 -5.94 -16.22
N PRO A 172 1.78 -7.17 -16.59
CA PRO A 172 0.65 -7.85 -15.96
C PRO A 172 0.96 -8.16 -14.49
N TYR A 173 -0.08 -8.41 -13.70
CA TYR A 173 -0.02 -8.67 -12.24
C TYR A 173 0.36 -7.46 -11.37
N PHE A 174 1.04 -6.46 -11.95
CA PHE A 174 1.50 -5.25 -11.25
C PHE A 174 0.65 -4.03 -11.62
N ASN A 175 0.75 -2.97 -10.81
CA ASN A 175 -0.10 -1.77 -10.95
C ASN A 175 0.55 -0.66 -11.79
N TYR A 176 1.84 -0.80 -12.11
CA TYR A 176 2.65 0.14 -12.86
C TYR A 176 3.52 -0.60 -13.86
N GLY A 177 4.07 0.13 -14.83
CA GLY A 177 5.00 -0.43 -15.80
C GLY A 177 4.78 0.04 -17.24
N GLY A 178 4.06 1.15 -17.45
CA GLY A 178 3.84 1.73 -18.77
C GLY A 178 5.13 2.28 -19.43
N VAL A 179 4.97 3.07 -20.50
CA VAL A 179 6.10 3.65 -21.22
C VAL A 179 6.89 4.62 -20.33
N LEU A 180 8.22 4.54 -20.39
CA LEU A 180 9.12 5.60 -19.93
C LEU A 180 9.84 6.16 -21.14
N ALA A 181 9.90 7.48 -21.26
CA ALA A 181 10.55 8.12 -22.39
C ALA A 181 11.05 9.52 -22.03
N ASP A 182 12.19 9.93 -22.59
CA ASP A 182 12.77 11.25 -22.31
C ASP A 182 12.00 12.39 -23.02
N HIS A 183 11.16 12.07 -24.01
CA HIS A 183 10.37 13.01 -24.82
C HIS A 183 9.05 12.40 -25.35
N PRO A 184 7.97 13.18 -25.59
CA PRO A 184 6.69 12.66 -26.10
C PRO A 184 6.77 11.97 -27.45
N ASP A 185 7.64 12.42 -28.36
CA ASP A 185 7.81 11.77 -29.67
C ASP A 185 8.47 10.39 -29.56
N ILE A 186 9.33 10.19 -28.56
CA ILE A 186 9.91 8.87 -28.25
C ILE A 186 8.81 7.96 -27.71
N ALA A 187 7.99 8.45 -26.78
CA ALA A 187 6.85 7.71 -26.25
C ALA A 187 5.89 7.27 -27.37
N LYS A 188 5.53 8.17 -28.28
CA LYS A 188 4.69 7.86 -29.46
C LYS A 188 5.30 6.76 -30.32
N LYS A 189 6.61 6.78 -30.58
CA LYS A 189 7.29 5.73 -31.35
C LYS A 189 7.28 4.38 -30.63
N LEU A 190 7.57 4.36 -29.32
CA LEU A 190 7.50 3.14 -28.49
C LEU A 190 6.09 2.53 -28.49
N ILE A 191 5.09 3.37 -28.28
CA ILE A 191 3.68 2.98 -28.31
C ILE A 191 3.29 2.48 -29.71
N GLY A 192 3.76 3.13 -30.77
CA GLY A 192 3.53 2.71 -32.15
C GLY A 192 4.13 1.33 -32.48
N GLU A 193 5.34 1.03 -32.00
CA GLU A 193 5.91 -0.32 -32.10
C GLU A 193 5.13 -1.34 -31.25
N GLY A 194 4.63 -0.94 -30.08
CA GLY A 194 3.71 -1.74 -29.27
C GLY A 194 2.42 -2.09 -30.01
N GLU A 195 1.84 -1.12 -30.74
CA GLU A 195 0.64 -1.32 -31.57
C GLU A 195 0.91 -2.27 -32.74
N LYS A 196 2.05 -2.13 -33.43
CA LYS A 196 2.48 -3.09 -34.46
C LYS A 196 2.60 -4.50 -33.89
N ALA A 197 3.20 -4.65 -32.71
CA ALA A 197 3.30 -5.93 -32.03
C ALA A 197 1.91 -6.49 -31.67
N ARG A 198 1.00 -5.65 -31.18
CA ARG A 198 -0.39 -6.03 -30.89
C ARG A 198 -1.09 -6.59 -32.14
N GLN A 199 -0.96 -5.90 -33.27
CA GLN A 199 -1.54 -6.33 -34.55
C GLN A 199 -0.94 -7.64 -35.05
N GLN A 200 0.40 -7.78 -35.05
CA GLN A 200 1.11 -8.99 -35.47
C GLN A 200 0.72 -10.22 -34.64
N LEU A 201 0.52 -10.04 -33.33
CA LEU A 201 0.15 -11.10 -32.40
C LEU A 201 -1.36 -11.37 -32.39
N GLY A 202 -2.17 -10.57 -33.08
CA GLY A 202 -3.63 -10.66 -33.02
C GLY A 202 -4.18 -10.42 -31.61
N ALA A 203 -3.53 -9.54 -30.83
CA ALA A 203 -3.97 -9.21 -29.48
C ALA A 203 -5.12 -8.20 -29.53
N GLY A 204 -6.18 -8.44 -28.74
CA GLY A 204 -7.38 -7.60 -28.73
C GLY A 204 -7.13 -6.18 -28.23
N HIS A 205 -6.13 -5.98 -27.37
CA HIS A 205 -5.70 -4.66 -26.90
C HIS A 205 -4.25 -4.66 -26.42
N LEU A 206 -3.68 -3.46 -26.28
CA LEU A 206 -2.49 -3.18 -25.50
C LEU A 206 -2.84 -2.29 -24.30
N GLU A 207 -2.64 -2.78 -23.08
CA GLU A 207 -2.86 -2.06 -21.82
C GLU A 207 -1.54 -1.52 -21.22
N MET A 208 -1.48 -0.21 -20.97
CA MET A 208 -0.36 0.46 -20.31
C MET A 208 -0.79 1.02 -18.96
N ARG A 209 -0.02 0.74 -17.90
CA ARG A 209 -0.41 1.06 -16.53
C ARG A 209 0.42 2.21 -15.95
N PHE A 210 -0.24 3.32 -15.65
CA PHE A 210 0.36 4.53 -15.07
C PHE A 210 -0.27 4.93 -13.73
N CYS A 211 0.46 5.76 -12.99
CA CYS A 211 0.02 6.39 -11.74
C CYS A 211 -0.45 7.84 -11.90
N GLN A 212 -0.48 8.35 -13.14
CA GLN A 212 -0.97 9.67 -13.51
C GLN A 212 -1.42 9.68 -14.98
N ASP A 213 -2.17 10.70 -15.38
CA ASP A 213 -2.45 10.96 -16.80
C ASP A 213 -1.16 11.41 -17.50
N ASN A 214 -0.83 10.80 -18.64
CA ASN A 214 0.32 11.19 -19.47
C ASN A 214 -0.13 11.87 -20.76
N GLU A 215 -1.40 12.26 -20.86
CA GLU A 215 -1.97 13.03 -21.98
C GLU A 215 -1.75 12.37 -23.36
N LEU A 216 -1.74 11.02 -23.38
CA LEU A 216 -1.53 10.23 -24.59
C LEU A 216 -2.70 10.28 -25.57
N GLY A 217 -3.86 10.81 -25.16
CA GLY A 217 -5.08 10.86 -25.96
C GLY A 217 -5.72 9.49 -26.20
N LEU A 218 -5.33 8.48 -25.42
CA LEU A 218 -5.85 7.11 -25.54
C LEU A 218 -7.08 6.91 -24.64
N PRO A 219 -7.97 5.95 -24.97
CA PRO A 219 -9.00 5.49 -24.05
C PRO A 219 -8.40 5.02 -22.72
N GLN A 220 -8.95 5.48 -21.59
CA GLN A 220 -8.43 5.22 -20.25
C GLN A 220 -9.44 4.58 -19.33
N ARG A 221 -8.97 3.64 -18.51
CA ARG A 221 -9.66 3.20 -17.29
C ARG A 221 -9.09 3.91 -16.06
N LYS A 222 -9.99 4.42 -15.23
CA LYS A 222 -9.70 5.18 -13.99
C LYS A 222 -10.41 4.60 -12.77
N ASP A 223 -10.90 3.35 -12.84
CA ASP A 223 -11.69 2.72 -11.77
C ASP A 223 -10.83 2.15 -10.62
N LYS A 224 -9.51 2.36 -10.67
CA LYS A 224 -8.53 1.89 -9.70
C LYS A 224 -7.80 3.06 -9.07
N VAL A 225 -7.48 2.90 -7.79
CA VAL A 225 -6.78 3.88 -6.97
C VAL A 225 -5.68 3.17 -6.20
N THR A 226 -4.51 3.78 -6.06
CA THR A 226 -3.47 3.39 -5.10
C THR A 226 -3.41 4.39 -3.95
N PHE A 227 -2.71 4.05 -2.87
CA PHE A 227 -2.53 4.94 -1.73
C PHE A 227 -1.06 5.04 -1.37
N TRP A 228 -0.52 6.24 -1.43
CA TRP A 228 0.86 6.51 -1.06
C TRP A 228 0.90 7.38 0.20
N LEU A 229 1.81 7.04 1.10
CA LEU A 229 2.05 7.75 2.34
C LEU A 229 3.50 8.23 2.35
N PRO A 230 3.75 9.55 2.29
CA PRO A 230 5.07 10.08 2.60
C PRO A 230 5.46 9.64 4.00
N LEU A 231 6.72 9.28 4.21
CA LEU A 231 7.25 8.79 5.46
C LEU A 231 8.11 9.88 6.12
N PRO A 232 7.99 10.10 7.44
CA PRO A 232 8.91 10.95 8.17
C PRO A 232 10.27 10.25 8.36
N PRO A 233 11.32 11.00 8.73
CA PRO A 233 12.63 10.43 9.07
C PRO A 233 12.61 9.49 10.28
N LYS A 234 11.57 9.57 11.14
CA LYS A 234 11.48 8.83 12.40
C LYS A 234 10.11 8.17 12.56
N PRO A 235 10.03 6.88 12.98
CA PRO A 235 8.75 6.22 13.20
C PRO A 235 7.85 6.91 14.24
N GLU A 236 8.43 7.56 15.25
CA GLU A 236 7.69 8.25 16.30
C GLU A 236 6.82 9.39 15.73
N ASP A 237 7.36 10.14 14.76
CA ASP A 237 6.65 11.22 14.08
C ASP A 237 5.43 10.68 13.33
N LEU A 238 5.57 9.51 12.68
CA LEU A 238 4.47 8.85 11.98
C LEU A 238 3.42 8.36 12.98
N TRP A 239 3.84 7.74 14.08
CA TRP A 239 2.96 7.24 15.13
C TRP A 239 2.09 8.35 15.74
N ASP A 240 2.70 9.49 16.00
CA ASP A 240 2.02 10.64 16.59
C ASP A 240 1.00 11.25 15.61
N SER A 241 1.31 11.25 14.31
CA SER A 241 0.41 11.70 13.24
C SER A 241 -0.95 10.98 13.26
N PHE A 242 -0.98 9.69 13.63
CA PHE A 242 -2.17 8.86 13.57
C PHE A 242 -3.31 9.33 14.48
N GLN A 243 -4.54 8.95 14.10
CA GLN A 243 -5.72 9.19 14.92
C GLN A 243 -5.74 8.23 16.13
N PRO A 244 -6.32 8.63 17.28
CA PRO A 244 -6.38 7.79 18.48
C PRO A 244 -6.99 6.40 18.25
N LYS A 245 -7.99 6.31 17.36
CA LYS A 245 -8.64 5.05 16.98
C LYS A 245 -7.65 4.08 16.33
N LEU A 246 -6.84 4.54 15.36
CA LEU A 246 -5.85 3.71 14.68
C LEU A 246 -4.79 3.21 15.67
N ARG A 247 -4.23 4.10 16.50
CA ARG A 247 -3.28 3.70 17.56
C ARG A 247 -3.84 2.65 18.52
N ALA A 248 -5.11 2.78 18.91
CA ALA A 248 -5.76 1.79 19.77
C ALA A 248 -5.89 0.41 19.09
N GLN A 249 -6.17 0.37 17.78
CA GLN A 249 -6.23 -0.87 17.02
C GLN A 249 -4.84 -1.51 16.86
N ILE A 250 -3.81 -0.72 16.63
CA ILE A 250 -2.42 -1.21 16.54
C ILE A 250 -1.99 -1.81 17.90
N ARG A 251 -2.18 -1.08 19.01
CA ARG A 251 -1.88 -1.56 20.37
C ARG A 251 -2.68 -2.80 20.78
N ARG A 252 -3.82 -3.05 20.17
CA ARG A 252 -4.55 -4.31 20.37
C ARG A 252 -3.79 -5.46 19.72
N GLY A 253 -3.43 -5.32 18.44
CA GLY A 253 -2.66 -6.33 17.73
C GLY A 253 -1.31 -6.62 18.38
N GLU A 254 -0.66 -5.59 18.93
CA GLU A 254 0.60 -5.72 19.68
C GLU A 254 0.50 -6.63 20.92
N ARG A 255 -0.65 -6.66 21.61
CA ARG A 255 -0.85 -7.56 22.76
C ARG A 255 -1.07 -9.02 22.38
N GLU A 256 -1.54 -9.24 21.16
CA GLU A 256 -1.93 -10.56 20.65
C GLU A 256 -0.78 -11.22 19.88
N MET A 257 0.03 -10.42 19.18
CA MET A 257 1.13 -10.88 18.33
C MET A 257 2.34 -11.27 19.19
N ASP A 258 2.80 -12.52 19.06
CA ASP A 258 3.96 -13.04 19.79
C ASP A 258 5.21 -13.22 18.92
N GLY A 259 5.10 -13.00 17.61
CA GLY A 259 6.22 -13.05 16.69
C GLY A 259 6.02 -12.22 15.44
N PHE A 260 7.07 -11.52 15.03
CA PHE A 260 7.10 -10.76 13.77
C PHE A 260 8.46 -10.93 13.12
N THR A 261 8.49 -11.32 11.84
CA THR A 261 9.74 -11.53 11.11
C THR A 261 9.62 -10.91 9.72
N ILE A 262 10.66 -10.19 9.32
CA ILE A 262 10.89 -9.74 7.94
C ILE A 262 12.14 -10.45 7.45
N GLY A 263 12.06 -11.06 6.28
CA GLY A 263 13.13 -11.91 5.74
C GLY A 263 12.94 -12.18 4.26
N GLY A 264 13.68 -13.15 3.73
CA GLY A 264 13.68 -13.54 2.32
C GLY A 264 12.97 -14.87 2.08
N SER A 265 13.58 -15.69 1.22
CA SER A 265 13.04 -16.96 0.74
C SER A 265 12.79 -17.99 1.86
N GLU A 266 13.48 -17.88 2.99
CA GLU A 266 13.31 -18.74 4.16
C GLU A 266 11.90 -18.64 4.78
N LEU A 267 11.19 -17.53 4.54
CA LEU A 267 9.81 -17.32 5.02
C LEU A 267 8.73 -17.72 3.99
N LEU A 268 9.13 -18.18 2.80
CA LEU A 268 8.23 -18.41 1.67
C LEU A 268 7.12 -19.42 1.97
N ASP A 269 7.43 -20.45 2.74
CA ASP A 269 6.49 -21.52 3.08
C ASP A 269 5.37 -21.02 3.99
N GLU A 270 5.72 -20.23 5.02
CA GLU A 270 4.75 -19.62 5.92
C GLU A 270 3.93 -18.54 5.20
N PHE A 271 4.57 -17.70 4.38
CA PHE A 271 3.92 -16.68 3.57
C PHE A 271 2.87 -17.32 2.65
N TYR A 272 3.30 -18.31 1.85
CA TYR A 272 2.43 -18.94 0.87
C TYR A 272 1.26 -19.67 1.52
N ARG A 273 1.48 -20.27 2.69
CA ARG A 273 0.41 -20.93 3.44
C ARG A 273 -0.70 -19.94 3.81
N VAL A 274 -0.35 -18.82 4.44
CA VAL A 274 -1.33 -17.80 4.87
C VAL A 274 -1.99 -17.15 3.66
N PHE A 275 -1.18 -16.75 2.66
CA PHE A 275 -1.66 -16.11 1.44
C PHE A 275 -2.66 -17.00 0.68
N ALA A 276 -2.32 -18.27 0.43
CA ALA A 276 -3.20 -19.17 -0.32
C ALA A 276 -4.54 -19.45 0.38
N ILE A 277 -4.56 -19.52 1.72
CA ILE A 277 -5.80 -19.67 2.48
C ILE A 277 -6.67 -18.44 2.29
N ASN A 278 -6.10 -17.24 2.46
CA ASN A 278 -6.84 -15.99 2.32
C ASN A 278 -7.37 -15.81 0.88
N MET A 279 -6.56 -16.11 -0.14
CA MET A 279 -7.00 -16.03 -1.54
C MET A 279 -8.15 -16.98 -1.85
N ARG A 280 -8.13 -18.21 -1.30
CA ARG A 280 -9.28 -19.13 -1.37
C ARG A 280 -10.51 -18.51 -0.71
N ASP A 281 -10.39 -18.01 0.51
CA ASP A 281 -11.51 -17.41 1.26
C ASP A 281 -12.09 -16.17 0.56
N LEU A 282 -11.28 -15.43 -0.20
CA LEU A 282 -11.70 -14.30 -1.05
C LEU A 282 -12.36 -14.74 -2.37
N GLY A 283 -12.27 -16.02 -2.74
CA GLY A 283 -12.75 -16.51 -4.04
C GLY A 283 -11.85 -16.12 -5.21
N THR A 284 -10.56 -15.88 -4.94
CA THR A 284 -9.59 -15.48 -5.95
C THR A 284 -8.57 -16.60 -6.22
N PRO A 285 -8.30 -16.94 -7.50
CA PRO A 285 -7.20 -17.82 -7.86
C PRO A 285 -5.86 -17.32 -7.30
N VAL A 286 -5.15 -18.21 -6.59
CA VAL A 286 -3.85 -17.89 -5.99
C VAL A 286 -2.72 -18.03 -7.02
N TYR A 287 -1.72 -17.17 -6.94
CA TYR A 287 -0.44 -17.35 -7.64
C TYR A 287 0.27 -18.64 -7.24
N GLY A 288 1.17 -19.13 -8.09
CA GLY A 288 2.05 -20.25 -7.75
C GLY A 288 3.05 -19.87 -6.66
N LYS A 289 3.53 -20.84 -5.89
CA LYS A 289 4.62 -20.58 -4.92
C LYS A 289 5.90 -20.13 -5.63
N ASP A 290 6.16 -20.69 -6.81
CA ASP A 290 7.32 -20.35 -7.65
C ASP A 290 7.25 -18.92 -8.20
N PHE A 291 6.05 -18.34 -8.35
CA PHE A 291 5.91 -16.93 -8.69
C PHE A 291 6.55 -16.04 -7.63
N PHE A 292 6.28 -16.28 -6.35
CA PHE A 292 6.87 -15.51 -5.27
C PHE A 292 8.37 -15.80 -5.12
N ARG A 293 8.79 -17.06 -5.27
CA ARG A 293 10.22 -17.42 -5.23
C ARG A 293 11.02 -16.71 -6.32
N ASN A 294 10.61 -16.87 -7.57
CA ASN A 294 11.33 -16.30 -8.70
C ASN A 294 11.25 -14.75 -8.69
N LEU A 295 10.19 -14.17 -8.11
CA LEU A 295 10.10 -12.73 -7.93
C LEU A 295 11.08 -12.22 -6.87
N LEU A 296 11.22 -12.92 -5.74
CA LEU A 296 12.25 -12.60 -4.74
C LEU A 296 13.64 -12.66 -5.38
N ASP A 297 13.94 -13.72 -6.13
CA ASP A 297 15.23 -13.88 -6.82
C ASP A 297 15.47 -12.75 -7.84
N SER A 298 14.43 -12.35 -8.58
CA SER A 298 14.54 -11.29 -9.59
C SER A 298 14.71 -9.89 -9.00
N LEU A 299 14.26 -9.69 -7.76
CA LEU A 299 14.29 -8.42 -7.06
C LEU A 299 15.40 -8.38 -6.00
N ASP A 300 16.40 -9.26 -6.09
CA ASP A 300 17.43 -9.47 -5.07
C ASP A 300 17.85 -8.20 -4.30
N GLY A 301 17.75 -8.26 -2.96
CA GLY A 301 18.00 -7.13 -2.06
C GLY A 301 16.92 -6.03 -2.02
N GLN A 302 15.87 -6.13 -2.84
CA GLN A 302 14.78 -5.16 -2.98
C GLN A 302 13.39 -5.74 -2.69
N ALA A 303 13.32 -6.96 -2.14
CA ALA A 303 12.06 -7.60 -1.77
C ALA A 303 12.18 -8.42 -0.49
N TRP A 304 11.10 -8.43 0.29
CA TRP A 304 11.03 -9.11 1.58
C TRP A 304 9.68 -9.76 1.80
N LEU A 305 9.67 -10.85 2.54
CA LEU A 305 8.47 -11.47 3.08
C LEU A 305 8.33 -11.05 4.55
N VAL A 306 7.08 -10.79 4.94
CA VAL A 306 6.69 -10.44 6.31
C VAL A 306 5.82 -11.56 6.85
N ILE A 307 6.08 -12.00 8.08
CA ILE A 307 5.27 -12.98 8.80
C ILE A 307 4.91 -12.45 10.19
N ALA A 308 3.62 -12.40 10.49
CA ALA A 308 3.09 -12.11 11.82
C ALA A 308 2.48 -13.37 12.44
N ARG A 309 2.86 -13.66 13.69
CA ARG A 309 2.52 -14.89 14.43
C ARG A 309 1.69 -14.61 15.67
N ILE A 310 0.83 -15.56 15.99
CA ILE A 310 0.07 -15.67 17.25
C ILE A 310 0.20 -17.13 17.68
N GLU A 311 0.59 -17.37 18.92
CA GLU A 311 0.87 -18.70 19.48
C GLU A 311 1.87 -19.50 18.61
N GLY A 312 2.92 -18.82 18.15
CA GLY A 312 3.95 -19.39 17.28
C GLY A 312 3.49 -19.75 15.86
N ARG A 313 2.24 -19.47 15.47
CA ARG A 313 1.69 -19.80 14.14
C ARG A 313 1.62 -18.56 13.25
N ALA A 314 2.11 -18.64 12.01
CA ALA A 314 1.85 -17.59 11.01
C ALA A 314 0.35 -17.42 10.74
N VAL A 315 -0.14 -16.20 10.99
CA VAL A 315 -1.54 -15.79 10.83
C VAL A 315 -1.69 -14.55 9.95
N GLY A 316 -0.62 -13.78 9.79
CA GLY A 316 -0.52 -12.65 8.85
C GLY A 316 0.73 -12.78 7.99
N CYS A 317 0.64 -12.35 6.75
CA CYS A 317 1.78 -12.29 5.86
C CYS A 317 1.70 -11.10 4.90
N ALA A 318 2.86 -10.64 4.43
CA ALA A 318 2.95 -9.66 3.35
C ALA A 318 4.19 -9.87 2.49
N PHE A 319 4.15 -9.33 1.28
CA PHE A 319 5.29 -9.18 0.39
C PHE A 319 5.57 -7.68 0.29
N LEU A 320 6.81 -7.28 0.57
CA LEU A 320 7.30 -5.92 0.44
C LEU A 320 8.30 -5.87 -0.71
N THR A 321 8.34 -4.76 -1.43
CA THR A 321 9.41 -4.45 -2.36
C THR A 321 9.77 -2.98 -2.29
N GLY A 322 11.02 -2.62 -2.53
CA GLY A 322 11.47 -1.25 -2.44
C GLY A 322 12.34 -0.82 -3.61
N TYR A 323 12.08 0.37 -4.14
CA TYR A 323 12.78 0.94 -5.29
C TYR A 323 12.69 2.46 -5.30
N LYS A 324 13.82 3.16 -5.51
CA LYS A 324 13.91 4.62 -5.62
C LYS A 324 13.13 5.38 -4.54
N GLY A 325 13.47 5.14 -3.27
CA GLY A 325 12.83 5.85 -2.14
C GLY A 325 11.37 5.44 -1.87
N ARG A 326 10.79 4.51 -2.64
CA ARG A 326 9.44 3.98 -2.40
C ARG A 326 9.46 2.51 -2.01
N MET A 327 8.78 2.16 -0.92
CA MET A 327 8.43 0.78 -0.57
C MET A 327 6.97 0.50 -0.91
N GLU A 328 6.69 -0.59 -1.62
CA GLU A 328 5.35 -1.07 -1.96
C GLU A 328 5.02 -2.34 -1.17
N ILE A 329 3.74 -2.52 -0.82
CA ILE A 329 3.18 -3.76 -0.28
C ILE A 329 2.15 -4.37 -1.27
N PRO A 330 2.59 -5.05 -2.34
CA PRO A 330 1.68 -5.52 -3.39
C PRO A 330 0.70 -6.59 -2.88
N TRP A 331 1.14 -7.40 -1.91
CA TRP A 331 0.33 -8.46 -1.31
C TRP A 331 0.42 -8.41 0.20
N ALA A 332 -0.75 -8.42 0.85
CA ALA A 332 -0.91 -8.60 2.28
C ALA A 332 -2.10 -9.51 2.54
N SER A 333 -2.01 -10.38 3.54
CA SER A 333 -3.08 -11.32 3.89
C SER A 333 -3.05 -11.65 5.36
N THR A 334 -4.24 -11.85 5.92
CA THR A 334 -4.41 -12.36 7.28
C THR A 334 -5.46 -13.45 7.26
N LEU A 335 -5.28 -14.46 8.09
CA LEU A 335 -6.26 -15.53 8.23
C LEU A 335 -7.51 -14.99 8.91
N ARG A 336 -8.66 -15.08 8.22
CA ARG A 336 -9.94 -14.47 8.65
C ARG A 336 -10.31 -14.70 10.12
N ARG A 337 -10.04 -15.91 10.64
CA ARG A 337 -10.34 -16.27 12.04
C ARG A 337 -9.58 -15.42 13.07
N TYR A 338 -8.45 -14.82 12.70
CA TYR A 338 -7.66 -13.94 13.57
C TYR A 338 -7.94 -12.45 13.35
N ASN A 339 -8.79 -12.04 12.40
CA ASN A 339 -9.02 -10.62 12.13
C ASN A 339 -9.52 -9.83 13.34
N HIS A 340 -10.22 -10.50 14.27
CA HIS A 340 -10.70 -9.89 15.51
C HIS A 340 -9.56 -9.42 16.43
N THR A 341 -8.34 -9.96 16.31
CA THR A 341 -7.16 -9.58 17.11
C THR A 341 -6.51 -8.26 16.66
N SER A 342 -6.95 -7.69 15.52
CA SER A 342 -6.27 -6.58 14.84
C SER A 342 -4.84 -6.91 14.35
N ILE A 343 -4.52 -8.19 14.10
CA ILE A 343 -3.20 -8.61 13.57
C ILE A 343 -2.79 -7.87 12.30
N ASN A 344 -3.74 -7.55 11.42
CA ASN A 344 -3.47 -6.77 10.21
C ASN A 344 -2.96 -5.35 10.54
N MET A 345 -3.48 -4.73 11.61
CA MET A 345 -3.10 -3.36 11.98
C MET A 345 -1.67 -3.32 12.51
N ILE A 346 -1.30 -4.23 13.41
CA ILE A 346 0.07 -4.29 13.91
C ILE A 346 1.06 -4.70 12.81
N MET A 347 0.68 -5.59 11.89
CA MET A 347 1.52 -5.99 10.76
C MET A 347 1.85 -4.81 9.84
N TYR A 348 0.86 -3.99 9.48
CA TYR A 348 1.09 -2.77 8.69
C TYR A 348 1.91 -1.73 9.45
N TRP A 349 1.70 -1.57 10.76
CA TRP A 349 2.55 -0.69 11.57
C TRP A 349 4.01 -1.12 11.53
N LYS A 350 4.29 -2.41 11.75
CA LYS A 350 5.67 -2.94 11.67
C LYS A 350 6.28 -2.82 10.28
N ALA A 351 5.49 -2.95 9.22
CA ALA A 351 5.96 -2.72 7.85
C ALA A 351 6.32 -1.24 7.59
N LEU A 352 5.56 -0.30 8.16
CA LEU A 352 5.87 1.14 8.08
C LEU A 352 7.12 1.49 8.88
N GLU A 353 7.29 0.94 10.09
CA GLU A 353 8.53 1.08 10.87
C GLU A 353 9.73 0.58 10.06
N PHE A 354 9.61 -0.60 9.44
CA PHE A 354 10.66 -1.15 8.59
C PHE A 354 10.97 -0.25 7.39
N ALA A 355 9.95 0.27 6.69
CA ALA A 355 10.15 1.18 5.57
C ALA A 355 10.95 2.43 5.95
N ILE A 356 10.63 3.03 7.11
CA ILE A 356 11.37 4.19 7.64
C ILE A 356 12.81 3.81 8.00
N GLN A 357 13.00 2.66 8.68
CA GLN A 357 14.33 2.18 9.06
C GLN A 357 15.23 1.87 7.86
N GLN A 358 14.65 1.42 6.75
CA GLN A 358 15.35 1.21 5.48
C GLN A 358 15.58 2.52 4.69
N GLY A 359 15.11 3.66 5.20
CA GLY A 359 15.31 4.97 4.55
C GLY A 359 14.42 5.22 3.35
N TYR A 360 13.25 4.57 3.25
CA TYR A 360 12.28 4.90 2.22
C TYR A 360 11.49 6.16 2.58
N ASP A 361 11.25 7.02 1.58
CA ASP A 361 10.53 8.29 1.67
C ASP A 361 9.02 8.11 1.51
N VAL A 362 8.57 7.03 0.85
CA VAL A 362 7.16 6.79 0.55
C VAL A 362 6.80 5.32 0.76
N PHE A 363 5.64 5.07 1.39
CA PHE A 363 5.02 3.76 1.48
C PHE A 363 3.78 3.67 0.58
N ASP A 364 3.79 2.72 -0.35
CA ASP A 364 2.71 2.44 -1.29
C ASP A 364 1.89 1.23 -0.81
N PHE A 365 0.66 1.50 -0.36
CA PHE A 365 -0.29 0.50 0.11
C PHE A 365 -0.89 -0.36 -1.01
N GLY A 366 -0.52 -0.11 -2.27
CA GLY A 366 -0.97 -0.80 -3.46
C GLY A 366 -2.38 -0.41 -3.90
N ARG A 367 -2.86 -1.09 -4.94
CA ARG A 367 -4.16 -0.82 -5.58
C ARG A 367 -5.37 -1.27 -4.75
N CYS A 368 -6.48 -0.54 -4.88
CA CYS A 368 -7.84 -1.03 -4.64
C CYS A 368 -8.83 -0.39 -5.62
N SER A 369 -10.10 -0.83 -5.60
CA SER A 369 -11.20 -0.12 -6.26
C SER A 369 -11.74 1.00 -5.35
N HIS A 370 -12.34 2.04 -5.91
CA HIS A 370 -12.90 3.17 -5.16
C HIS A 370 -13.91 2.76 -4.08
N ASP A 371 -14.83 1.83 -4.42
CA ASP A 371 -15.91 1.43 -3.51
C ASP A 371 -15.54 0.27 -2.57
N ALA A 372 -14.28 -0.18 -2.59
CA ALA A 372 -13.85 -1.32 -1.79
C ALA A 372 -13.67 -0.93 -0.31
N GLY A 373 -13.98 -1.86 0.61
CA GLY A 373 -13.70 -1.66 2.04
C GLY A 373 -12.22 -1.39 2.35
N THR A 374 -11.32 -1.84 1.49
CA THR A 374 -9.88 -1.57 1.55
C THR A 374 -9.53 -0.09 1.33
N TYR A 375 -10.38 0.70 0.68
CA TYR A 375 -10.17 2.14 0.48
C TYR A 375 -10.08 2.86 1.83
N ARG A 376 -11.11 2.68 2.67
CA ARG A 376 -11.15 3.27 4.03
C ARG A 376 -10.03 2.72 4.90
N PHE A 377 -9.67 1.46 4.72
CA PHE A 377 -8.54 0.87 5.43
C PHE A 377 -7.24 1.61 5.13
N LYS A 378 -6.96 1.95 3.87
CA LYS A 378 -5.71 2.65 3.48
C LYS A 378 -5.74 4.12 3.90
N GLN A 379 -6.88 4.79 3.70
CA GLN A 379 -7.05 6.20 4.08
C GLN A 379 -6.80 6.47 5.57
N GLN A 380 -7.15 5.53 6.47
CA GLN A 380 -6.98 5.74 7.91
C GLN A 380 -5.52 5.90 8.35
N TRP A 381 -4.56 5.42 7.55
CA TRP A 381 -3.12 5.55 7.78
C TRP A 381 -2.57 6.93 7.42
N GLY A 382 -3.41 7.85 6.91
CA GLY A 382 -2.98 9.16 6.43
C GLY A 382 -2.44 9.14 4.99
N ALA A 383 -2.54 8.01 4.30
CA ALA A 383 -2.12 7.86 2.91
C ALA A 383 -3.04 8.66 1.95
N GLN A 384 -2.44 9.24 0.92
CA GLN A 384 -3.13 10.01 -0.11
C GLN A 384 -3.56 9.09 -1.27
N PRO A 385 -4.83 9.16 -1.71
CA PRO A 385 -5.30 8.38 -2.85
C PRO A 385 -4.74 8.96 -4.15
N LEU A 386 -4.27 8.07 -5.04
CA LEU A 386 -3.80 8.41 -6.38
C LEU A 386 -4.55 7.55 -7.40
N THR A 387 -5.31 8.19 -8.28
CA THR A 387 -6.03 7.49 -9.35
C THR A 387 -5.03 6.86 -10.31
N LEU A 388 -5.21 5.57 -10.62
CA LEU A 388 -4.42 4.91 -11.65
C LEU A 388 -5.03 5.20 -13.02
N HIS A 389 -4.17 5.46 -13.99
CA HIS A 389 -4.55 5.72 -15.38
C HIS A 389 -4.05 4.55 -16.22
N TRP A 390 -4.97 3.69 -16.64
CA TRP A 390 -4.64 2.56 -17.50
C TRP A 390 -5.08 2.90 -18.92
N ASP A 391 -4.12 3.20 -19.78
CA ASP A 391 -4.32 3.56 -21.19
C ASP A 391 -4.43 2.31 -22.06
N TYR A 392 -5.30 2.37 -23.07
CA TYR A 392 -5.57 1.26 -23.96
C TYR A 392 -5.39 1.65 -25.42
N LEU A 393 -4.63 0.82 -26.15
CA LEU A 393 -4.71 0.75 -27.61
C LEU A 393 -5.65 -0.39 -27.99
N LEU A 394 -6.64 -0.07 -28.81
CA LEU A 394 -7.75 -0.94 -29.21
C LEU A 394 -7.98 -0.80 -30.72
N PRO A 395 -8.55 -1.82 -31.39
CA PRO A 395 -9.14 -1.64 -32.71
C PRO A 395 -10.17 -0.52 -32.71
N GLU A 396 -10.33 0.16 -33.85
CA GLU A 396 -11.31 1.22 -34.01
C GLU A 396 -12.73 0.72 -33.71
N GLY A 397 -13.48 1.47 -32.90
CA GLY A 397 -14.87 1.14 -32.54
C GLY A 397 -15.03 0.13 -31.40
N GLU A 398 -13.95 -0.49 -30.90
CA GLU A 398 -14.02 -1.42 -29.77
C GLU A 398 -14.17 -0.70 -28.42
N ALA A 399 -14.95 -1.30 -27.52
CA ALA A 399 -15.15 -0.77 -26.18
C ALA A 399 -14.01 -1.16 -25.23
N LEU A 400 -13.79 -0.32 -24.19
CA LEU A 400 -12.82 -0.64 -23.14
C LEU A 400 -13.14 -2.00 -22.48
N PRO A 401 -12.13 -2.87 -22.29
CA PRO A 401 -12.35 -4.17 -21.67
C PRO A 401 -12.79 -4.02 -20.21
N ALA A 402 -13.91 -4.66 -19.87
CA ALA A 402 -14.49 -4.64 -18.54
C ALA A 402 -14.69 -6.07 -18.01
N LEU A 403 -13.85 -6.47 -17.05
CA LEU A 403 -14.14 -7.63 -16.20
C LEU A 403 -15.17 -7.20 -15.16
N ASN A 404 -16.46 -7.44 -15.40
CA ASN A 404 -17.54 -7.08 -14.47
C ASN A 404 -17.74 -8.18 -13.40
N PRO A 405 -17.28 -7.99 -12.14
CA PRO A 405 -17.38 -9.02 -11.11
C PRO A 405 -18.82 -9.28 -10.65
N ASN A 406 -19.75 -8.35 -10.95
CA ASN A 406 -21.16 -8.48 -10.62
C ASN A 406 -21.92 -9.41 -11.57
N ASN A 407 -21.27 -9.90 -12.63
CA ASN A 407 -21.81 -10.93 -13.51
C ASN A 407 -22.22 -12.16 -12.65
N PRO A 408 -23.48 -12.62 -12.72
CA PRO A 408 -23.97 -13.77 -11.96
C PRO A 408 -23.10 -15.02 -12.12
N LYS A 409 -22.52 -15.23 -13.31
CA LYS A 409 -21.60 -16.35 -13.58
C LYS A 409 -20.33 -16.25 -12.73
N PHE A 410 -19.71 -15.07 -12.65
CA PHE A 410 -18.53 -14.86 -11.81
C PHE A 410 -18.86 -15.01 -10.32
N ARG A 411 -20.03 -14.54 -9.88
CA ARG A 411 -20.48 -14.74 -8.48
C ARG A 411 -20.59 -16.22 -8.11
N LEU A 412 -21.13 -17.06 -8.98
CA LEU A 412 -21.18 -18.51 -8.76
C LEU A 412 -19.77 -19.11 -8.71
N LEU A 413 -18.89 -18.77 -9.65
CA LEU A 413 -17.52 -19.27 -9.68
C LEU A 413 -16.74 -18.89 -8.42
N ILE A 414 -16.87 -17.65 -7.93
CA ILE A 414 -16.29 -17.17 -6.67
C ILE A 414 -16.83 -18.01 -5.50
N ALA A 415 -18.14 -18.22 -5.42
CA ALA A 415 -18.76 -18.97 -4.33
C ALA A 415 -18.36 -20.45 -4.30
N VAL A 416 -18.15 -21.06 -5.47
CA VAL A 416 -17.58 -22.41 -5.61
C VAL A 416 -16.12 -22.42 -5.18
N TRP A 417 -15.32 -21.47 -5.66
CA TRP A 417 -13.90 -21.35 -5.30
C TRP A 417 -13.68 -21.23 -3.79
N GLN A 418 -14.49 -20.42 -3.12
CA GLN A 418 -14.46 -20.23 -1.66
C GLN A 418 -14.71 -21.52 -0.86
N ARG A 419 -15.39 -22.51 -1.46
CA ARG A 419 -15.72 -23.79 -0.81
C ARG A 419 -14.70 -24.90 -1.12
N LEU A 420 -13.80 -24.69 -2.08
CA LEU A 420 -12.79 -25.68 -2.41
C LEU A 420 -11.78 -25.86 -1.26
N PRO A 421 -11.26 -27.08 -1.04
CA PRO A 421 -10.10 -27.29 -0.20
C PRO A 421 -8.90 -26.49 -0.72
N VAL A 422 -8.09 -25.94 0.18
CA VAL A 422 -6.98 -25.05 -0.18
C VAL A 422 -5.93 -25.73 -1.06
N TRP A 423 -5.73 -27.04 -0.93
CA TRP A 423 -4.80 -27.77 -1.78
C TRP A 423 -5.27 -27.81 -3.25
N VAL A 424 -6.58 -27.88 -3.50
CA VAL A 424 -7.16 -27.83 -4.84
C VAL A 424 -6.94 -26.44 -5.47
N THR A 425 -7.15 -25.38 -4.69
CA THR A 425 -6.96 -24.01 -5.19
C THR A 425 -5.50 -23.68 -5.47
N ARG A 426 -4.55 -24.29 -4.73
CA ARG A 426 -3.10 -24.20 -5.02
C ARG A 426 -2.71 -24.91 -6.31
N LEU A 427 -3.39 -25.99 -6.68
CA LEU A 427 -3.13 -26.70 -7.93
C LEU A 427 -3.73 -25.96 -9.13
N LEU A 428 -5.00 -25.53 -9.04
CA LEU A 428 -5.72 -24.90 -10.16
C LEU A 428 -5.42 -23.41 -10.32
N GLY A 429 -5.23 -22.71 -9.20
CA GLY A 429 -5.07 -21.25 -9.15
C GLY A 429 -3.99 -20.71 -10.08
N PRO A 430 -2.76 -21.24 -10.06
CA PRO A 430 -1.65 -20.75 -10.88
C PRO A 430 -1.94 -20.79 -12.38
N HIS A 431 -2.63 -21.83 -12.86
CA HIS A 431 -2.98 -21.96 -14.28
C HIS A 431 -4.07 -20.96 -14.73
N ILE A 432 -4.91 -20.50 -13.80
CA ILE A 432 -5.96 -19.51 -14.06
C ILE A 432 -5.38 -18.10 -13.97
N VAL A 433 -4.74 -17.77 -12.84
CA VAL A 433 -4.28 -16.41 -12.55
C VAL A 433 -3.21 -15.93 -13.52
N LYS A 434 -2.37 -16.84 -14.05
CA LYS A 434 -1.35 -16.46 -15.04
C LYS A 434 -1.96 -15.88 -16.32
N ALA A 435 -3.22 -16.16 -16.63
CA ALA A 435 -3.87 -15.67 -17.84
C ALA A 435 -4.81 -14.48 -17.58
N LEU A 436 -4.84 -13.94 -16.36
CA LEU A 436 -5.57 -12.72 -16.02
C LEU A 436 -4.68 -11.49 -16.21
N PRO A 437 -5.19 -10.42 -16.85
CA PRO A 437 -4.46 -9.16 -17.03
C PRO A 437 -4.16 -8.42 -15.72
#